data_AF-A0A7S7QMQ9-F1
#
_entry.id   AF-A0A7S7QMQ9-F1
#
_cell.length_a   1.000
_cell.length_b   1.000
_cell.length_c   1.000
_cell.angle_alpha   90.00
_cell.angle_beta   90.00
_cell.angle_gamma   90.00
#
_symmetry.space_group_name_H-M   'P 1'
#
loop_
_entity.id
_entity.type
_entity.pdbx_description
1 polymer ?
#
loop_
_entity_poly.entity_id
_entity_poly.type
_entity_poly.pdbx_seq_one_letter_code
_entity_poly.pdbx_strand_id
1 'polypeptide(L)'
;MLDSADLTSYVRQTVTKLLLGELDKLRHDPEQLEFAEKRAVNAHERVNHARRLRDSYALGTTERDEADRLLVDVKSLQSLLDAVIVACTSSRGI
;
A
#
# COMPACT_ATOMS: atom_id res chain seq x y z
N MET A 1 18.38 -4.64 -31.17
CA MET A 1 18.20 -5.61 -30.08
C MET A 1 17.95 -4.76 -28.85
N LEU A 2 16.74 -4.74 -28.30
CA LEU A 2 16.40 -3.87 -27.16
C LEU A 2 17.07 -4.46 -25.91
N ASP A 3 17.83 -3.64 -25.18
CA ASP A 3 18.52 -4.10 -23.97
C ASP A 3 17.52 -4.50 -22.88
N SER A 4 17.92 -5.43 -22.01
CA SER A 4 17.08 -5.92 -20.92
C SER A 4 16.59 -4.79 -19.98
N ALA A 5 17.37 -3.71 -19.88
CA ALA A 5 17.01 -2.51 -19.15
C ALA A 5 15.86 -1.73 -19.81
N ASP A 6 15.85 -1.63 -21.15
CA ASP A 6 14.78 -0.99 -21.91
C ASP A 6 13.49 -1.81 -21.85
N LEU A 7 13.61 -3.15 -21.90
CA LEU A 7 12.48 -4.06 -21.73
C LEU A 7 11.88 -3.93 -20.32
N THR A 8 12.72 -3.80 -19.29
CA THR A 8 12.29 -3.59 -17.90
C THR A 8 11.65 -2.22 -17.69
N SER A 9 12.18 -1.19 -18.34
CA SER A 9 11.63 0.18 -18.31
C SER A 9 10.27 0.25 -19.00
N TYR A 10 10.14 -0.37 -20.17
CA TYR A 10 8.90 -0.44 -20.93
C TYR A 10 7.81 -1.23 -20.19
N VAL A 11 8.17 -2.37 -19.59
CA VAL A 11 7.24 -3.16 -18.76
C VAL A 11 6.81 -2.37 -17.55
N ARG A 12 7.74 -1.69 -16.85
CA ARG A 12 7.41 -0.83 -15.71
C ARG A 12 6.47 0.30 -16.11
N GLN A 13 6.76 0.99 -17.20
CA GLN A 13 5.93 2.09 -17.71
C GLN A 13 4.53 1.60 -18.11
N THR A 14 4.44 0.42 -18.71
CA THR A 14 3.16 -0.20 -19.11
C THR A 14 2.34 -0.60 -17.88
N VAL A 15 2.96 -1.23 -16.89
CA VAL A 15 2.32 -1.60 -15.62
C VAL A 15 1.85 -0.34 -14.88
N THR A 16 2.67 0.70 -14.81
CA THR A 16 2.28 1.98 -14.21
C THR A 16 1.09 2.61 -14.94
N LYS A 17 1.06 2.61 -16.27
CA LYS A 17 -0.09 3.11 -17.04
C LYS A 17 -1.37 2.32 -16.79
N LEU A 18 -1.27 0.99 -16.70
CA LEU A 18 -2.42 0.13 -16.37
C LEU A 18 -2.94 0.42 -14.96
N LEU A 19 -2.04 0.51 -13.98
CA LEU A 19 -2.40 0.84 -12.60
C LEU A 19 -3.05 2.23 -12.48
N LEU A 20 -2.56 3.22 -13.23
CA LEU A 20 -3.17 4.56 -13.28
C LEU A 20 -4.55 4.55 -13.94
N GLY A 21 -4.76 3.74 -14.97
CA GLY A 21 -6.07 3.58 -15.62
C GLY A 21 -7.09 2.91 -14.70
N GLU A 22 -6.68 1.90 -13.94
CA GLU A 22 -7.55 1.29 -12.93
C GLU A 22 -7.82 2.26 -11.76
N LEU A 23 -6.83 3.04 -11.34
CA LEU A 23 -6.99 4.10 -10.35
C LEU A 23 -8.01 5.16 -10.78
N ASP A 24 -7.98 5.56 -12.06
CA ASP A 24 -8.94 6.53 -12.61
C ASP A 24 -10.37 5.96 -12.65
N LYS A 25 -10.54 4.66 -12.87
CA LYS A 25 -11.85 4.00 -12.75
C LYS A 25 -12.35 3.99 -11.30
N LEU A 26 -11.48 3.63 -10.35
CA LEU A 26 -11.79 3.60 -8.92
C LEU A 26 -12.20 4.97 -8.37
N ARG A 27 -11.63 6.04 -8.92
CA ARG A 27 -11.93 7.43 -8.56
C ARG A 27 -13.35 7.87 -8.94
N HIS A 28 -13.96 7.28 -9.97
CA HIS A 28 -15.31 7.65 -10.43
C HIS A 28 -16.42 6.75 -9.85
N ASP A 29 -16.06 5.73 -9.08
CA ASP A 29 -17.00 4.84 -8.40
C ASP A 29 -16.99 5.12 -6.88
N PRO A 30 -18.05 5.76 -6.34
CA PRO A 30 -18.13 6.10 -4.92
C PRO A 30 -18.15 4.87 -4.00
N GLU A 31 -18.62 3.71 -4.45
CA GLU A 31 -18.60 2.48 -3.65
C GLU A 31 -17.17 1.93 -3.52
N GLN A 32 -16.39 1.99 -4.61
CA GLN A 32 -14.97 1.61 -4.61
C GLN A 32 -14.12 2.56 -3.76
N LEU A 33 -14.44 3.85 -3.75
CA LEU A 33 -13.77 4.82 -2.89
C LEU A 33 -14.09 4.56 -1.42
N GLU A 34 -15.36 4.38 -1.07
CA GLU A 34 -15.76 4.03 0.30
C GLU A 34 -15.10 2.72 0.76
N PHE A 35 -14.99 1.74 -0.15
CA PHE A 35 -14.24 0.50 0.10
C PHE A 35 -12.75 0.76 0.36
N ALA A 36 -12.09 1.60 -0.43
CA ALA A 36 -10.69 1.97 -0.26
C ALA A 36 -10.46 2.71 1.07
N GLU A 37 -11.32 3.65 1.43
CA GLU A 37 -11.29 4.40 2.69
C GLU A 37 -11.45 3.46 3.89
N LYS A 38 -12.47 2.58 3.88
CA LYS A 38 -12.66 1.55 4.91
C LYS A 38 -11.45 0.63 5.02
N ARG A 39 -10.84 0.25 3.90
CA ARG A 39 -9.62 -0.57 3.88
C ARG A 39 -8.42 0.13 4.49
N ALA A 40 -8.25 1.43 4.27
CA ALA A 40 -7.16 2.19 4.87
C ALA A 40 -7.33 2.37 6.39
N VAL A 41 -8.56 2.61 6.87
CA VAL A 41 -8.86 2.67 8.30
C VAL A 41 -8.53 1.32 8.96
N ASN A 42 -9.02 0.21 8.39
CA ASN A 42 -8.73 -1.14 8.89
C ASN A 42 -7.23 -1.49 8.82
N ALA A 43 -6.51 -0.98 7.82
CA ALA A 43 -5.08 -1.20 7.70
C ALA A 43 -4.29 -0.47 8.81
N HIS A 44 -4.76 0.70 9.25
CA HIS A 44 -4.17 1.43 10.38
C HIS A 44 -4.32 0.65 11.71
N GLU A 45 -5.46 0.00 11.92
CA GLU A 45 -5.67 -0.91 13.05
C GLU A 45 -4.70 -2.11 13.01
N ARG A 46 -4.45 -2.67 11.82
CA ARG A 46 -3.49 -3.76 11.63
C ARG A 46 -2.06 -3.33 11.95
N VAL A 47 -1.64 -2.12 11.58
CA VAL A 47 -0.33 -1.56 11.97
C VAL A 47 -0.24 -1.46 13.50
N ASN A 48 -1.28 -0.94 14.14
CA ASN A 48 -1.32 -0.80 15.59
C ASN A 48 -1.29 -2.15 16.31
N HIS A 49 -2.00 -3.15 15.78
CA HIS A 49 -1.98 -4.51 16.30
C HIS A 49 -0.59 -5.15 16.16
N ALA A 50 0.01 -5.08 14.97
CA ALA A 50 1.36 -5.61 14.73
C ALA A 50 2.41 -4.93 15.63
N ARG A 51 2.27 -3.62 15.89
CA ARG A 51 3.13 -2.89 16.82
C ARG A 51 3.00 -3.41 18.25
N ARG A 52 1.77 -3.59 18.73
CA ARG A 52 1.50 -4.14 20.08
C ARG A 52 2.02 -5.58 20.20
N LEU A 53 1.84 -6.39 19.17
CA LEU A 53 2.33 -7.77 19.12
C LEU A 53 3.85 -7.81 19.24
N ARG A 54 4.56 -7.02 18.41
CA ARG A 54 6.02 -6.85 18.54
C ARG A 54 6.42 -6.43 19.95
N ASP A 55 5.75 -5.43 20.51
CA ASP A 55 6.07 -4.92 21.86
C ASP A 55 5.79 -5.89 23.00
N SER A 56 4.98 -6.92 22.76
CA SER A 56 4.75 -8.00 23.72
C SER A 56 5.90 -9.01 23.80
N TYR A 57 6.76 -9.08 22.78
CA TYR A 57 7.93 -9.95 22.75
C TYR A 57 9.17 -9.24 23.30
N ALA A 58 9.97 -9.98 24.06
CA ALA A 58 11.24 -9.50 24.60
C ALA A 58 12.25 -9.18 23.48
N LEU A 59 13.18 -8.27 23.75
CA LEU A 59 14.24 -7.93 22.80
C LEU A 59 15.14 -9.14 22.53
N GLY A 60 15.53 -9.31 21.26
CA GLY A 60 16.45 -10.37 20.83
C GLY A 60 15.84 -11.75 20.70
N THR A 61 14.50 -11.89 20.80
CA THR A 61 13.83 -13.16 20.51
C THR A 61 13.45 -13.26 19.03
N THR A 62 13.43 -14.48 18.51
CA THR A 62 13.03 -14.77 17.13
C THR A 62 11.60 -14.29 16.85
N GLU A 63 10.70 -14.41 17.81
CA GLU A 63 9.32 -13.95 17.70
C GLU A 63 9.24 -12.43 17.55
N ARG A 64 10.12 -11.69 18.24
CA ARG A 64 10.21 -10.24 18.07
C ARG A 64 10.73 -9.87 16.69
N ASP A 65 11.76 -10.56 16.20
CA ASP A 65 12.30 -10.33 14.86
C ASP A 65 11.26 -10.62 13.76
N GLU A 66 10.47 -11.68 13.92
CA GLU A 66 9.36 -12.00 13.02
C GLU A 66 8.25 -10.94 13.09
N ALA A 67 7.89 -10.49 14.30
CA ALA A 67 6.91 -9.43 14.49
C ALA A 67 7.39 -8.08 13.94
N ASP A 68 8.69 -7.79 13.99
CA ASP A 68 9.30 -6.60 13.39
C ASP A 68 9.22 -6.64 11.86
N ARG A 69 9.51 -7.79 11.23
CA ARG A 69 9.32 -7.98 9.78
C ARG A 69 7.85 -7.77 9.38
N LEU A 70 6.93 -8.41 10.11
CA LEU A 70 5.50 -8.23 9.88
C LEU A 70 5.08 -6.76 10.02
N LEU A 71 5.60 -6.05 11.01
CA LEU A 71 5.31 -4.63 11.20
C LEU A 71 5.82 -3.78 10.03
N VAL A 72 7.00 -4.07 9.50
CA VAL A 72 7.56 -3.39 8.31
C VAL A 72 6.68 -3.64 7.08
N ASP A 73 6.26 -4.87 6.86
CA ASP A 73 5.41 -5.24 5.71
C ASP A 73 4.04 -4.54 5.78
N VAL A 74 3.41 -4.58 6.95
CA VAL A 74 2.09 -3.94 7.16
C VAL A 74 2.18 -2.42 7.04
N LYS A 75 3.26 -1.78 7.51
CA LYS A 75 3.49 -0.34 7.32
C LYS A 75 3.71 0.04 5.85
N SER A 76 4.41 -0.80 5.10
CA SER A 76 4.65 -0.59 3.67
C SER A 76 3.33 -0.64 2.89
N LEU A 77 2.48 -1.62 3.22
CA LEU A 77 1.13 -1.73 2.66
C LEU A 77 0.24 -0.54 3.03
N GLN A 78 0.27 -0.07 4.28
CA GLN A 78 -0.45 1.14 4.70
C GLN A 78 -0.04 2.35 3.88
N SER A 79 1.27 2.55 3.69
CA SER A 79 1.80 3.69 2.95
C SER A 79 1.33 3.71 1.49
N LEU A 80 1.22 2.54 0.85
CA LEU A 80 0.68 2.41 -0.50
C LEU A 80 -0.82 2.72 -0.55
N LEU A 81 -1.59 2.26 0.43
CA LEU A 81 -3.03 2.56 0.54
C LEU A 81 -3.28 4.05 0.75
N ASP A 82 -2.51 4.69 1.65
CA ASP A 82 -2.61 6.13 1.90
C ASP A 82 -2.27 6.93 0.64
N ALA A 83 -1.24 6.53 -0.11
CA ALA A 83 -0.87 7.17 -1.37
C ALA A 83 -1.99 7.05 -2.42
N VAL A 84 -2.67 5.90 -2.50
CA VAL A 84 -3.82 5.68 -3.40
C VAL A 84 -4.99 6.58 -3.00
N ILE A 85 -5.33 6.68 -1.72
CA ILE A 85 -6.40 7.55 -1.24
C ILE A 85 -6.08 9.01 -1.55
N VAL A 86 -4.87 9.47 -1.23
CA VAL A 86 -4.44 10.85 -1.51
C VAL A 86 -4.51 11.16 -3.01
N ALA A 87 -4.09 10.23 -3.87
CA ALA A 87 -4.19 10.42 -5.32
C ALA A 87 -5.66 10.51 -5.80
N CYS A 88 -6.55 9.70 -5.24
CA CYS A 88 -7.98 9.73 -5.56
C CYS A 88 -8.66 11.02 -5.07
N THR A 89 -8.34 11.50 -3.87
CA THR A 89 -8.96 12.71 -3.29
C THR A 89 -8.38 14.01 -3.87
N SER A 90 -7.08 14.07 -4.14
CA SER A 90 -6.42 15.25 -4.73
C SER A 90 -6.87 15.52 -6.18
N SER A 91 -7.34 14.49 -6.90
CA SER A 91 -7.87 14.62 -8.26
C SER A 91 -9.26 15.28 -8.33
N ARG A 92 -9.94 15.46 -7.19
CA ARG A 92 -11.30 16.01 -7.11
C ARG A 92 -11.37 17.51 -6.87
N GLY A 93 -10.25 18.22 -6.71
CA GLY A 93 -10.23 19.68 -6.64
C GLY A 93 -11.10 20.25 -5.52
N ILE A 94 -10.86 19.82 -4.28
CA ILE A 94 -11.23 20.56 -3.06
C ILE A 94 -9.95 21.16 -2.49
#